data_AF-A0A7R9JUI1-F1
#
_entry.id   AF-A0A7R9JUI1-F1
#
_cell.length_a   1.000
_cell.length_b   1.000
_cell.length_c   1.000
_cell.angle_alpha   90.00
_cell.angle_beta   90.00
_cell.angle_gamma   90.00
#
_symmetry.space_group_name_H-M   'P 1'
#
loop_
_entity.id
_entity.type
_entity.pdbx_description
1 polymer ?
#
loop_
_entity_poly.entity_id
_entity_poly.type
_entity_poly.pdbx_seq_one_letter_code
_entity_poly.pdbx_strand_id
1 'polypeptide(L)'
;MLNTLPKIRNLREARAIGCDGVASKKKSLFQVIQEQVESKVTNEALEAAPSRFRHCTPRTKEALYYREVFEKNYEGQASSFMPYYWMPKWIQVDDPSARFISHYKADTT
;
A
#
# COMPACT_ATOMS: atom_id res chain seq x y z
N MET A 1 8.39 47.59 9.74
CA MET A 1 8.90 46.20 9.77
C MET A 1 7.73 45.29 10.09
N LEU A 2 7.41 44.34 9.20
CA LEU A 2 6.78 43.03 9.45
C LEU A 2 6.20 42.54 8.12
N ASN A 3 7.07 41.98 7.29
CA ASN A 3 6.69 41.20 6.13
C ASN A 3 7.13 39.76 6.38
N THR A 4 6.40 38.82 5.76
CA THR A 4 6.67 37.38 5.60
C THR A 4 6.33 36.43 6.75
N LEU A 5 5.04 36.12 6.89
CA LEU A 5 4.63 34.72 7.07
C LEU A 5 4.30 34.16 5.69
N PRO A 6 4.89 33.02 5.26
CA PRO A 6 4.51 32.44 3.98
C PRO A 6 3.04 32.05 4.05
N LYS A 7 2.26 32.43 3.02
CA LYS A 7 0.86 32.04 2.87
C LYS A 7 0.78 30.53 3.08
N ILE A 8 0.16 30.12 4.18
CA ILE A 8 -0.14 28.72 4.47
C ILE A 8 -0.96 28.22 3.28
N ARG A 9 -0.32 27.44 2.41
CA ARG A 9 -0.95 26.81 1.26
C ARG A 9 -2.08 25.95 1.84
N ASN A 10 -3.29 26.16 1.33
CA ASN A 10 -4.52 25.56 1.84
C ASN A 10 -4.33 24.10 2.26
N LEU A 11 -4.73 23.77 3.50
CA LEU A 11 -4.72 22.42 4.09
C LEU A 11 -5.58 21.36 3.34
N ARG A 12 -6.07 21.69 2.14
CA ARG A 12 -6.93 20.82 1.32
C ARG A 12 -6.14 19.87 0.42
N GLU A 13 -4.86 20.14 0.18
CA GLU A 13 -3.97 19.21 -0.52
C GLU A 13 -3.37 18.24 0.51
N ALA A 14 -4.22 17.44 1.16
CA ALA A 14 -3.77 16.22 1.81
C ALA A 14 -3.31 15.27 0.70
N ARG A 15 -2.12 15.53 0.16
CA ARG A 15 -1.46 14.65 -0.80
C ARG A 15 -1.39 13.30 -0.11
N ALA A 16 -1.88 12.24 -0.76
CA ALA A 16 -1.69 10.89 -0.28
C ALA A 16 -0.18 10.58 -0.33
N ILE A 17 0.57 11.05 0.67
CA ILE A 17 2.00 10.78 0.84
C ILE A 17 2.07 9.38 1.46
N GLY A 18 1.63 8.38 0.70
CA GLY A 18 1.86 6.97 0.98
C GLY A 18 3.33 6.67 0.72
N CYS A 19 4.20 7.06 1.66
CA CYS A 19 5.64 6.82 1.69
C CYS A 19 6.50 7.39 0.52
N ASP A 20 5.90 7.90 -0.56
CA ASP A 20 6.64 8.44 -1.71
C ASP A 20 7.32 9.81 -1.43
N GLY A 21 7.05 10.41 -0.27
CA GLY A 21 7.77 11.59 0.21
C GLY A 21 9.19 11.28 0.71
N VAL A 22 9.53 10.00 0.92
CA VAL A 22 10.84 9.54 1.45
C VAL A 22 11.73 8.96 0.33
N ALA A 23 11.19 8.79 -0.87
CA ALA A 23 11.91 8.17 -1.98
C ALA A 23 12.76 9.18 -2.78
N SER A 24 13.88 8.71 -3.32
CA SER A 24 14.75 9.51 -4.18
C SER A 24 14.05 9.83 -5.50
N LYS A 25 14.28 11.02 -6.09
CA LYS A 25 13.59 11.51 -7.33
C LYS A 25 13.68 10.56 -8.55
N LYS A 26 14.52 9.52 -8.48
CA LYS A 26 14.80 8.59 -9.58
C LYS A 26 13.89 7.36 -9.60
N LYS A 27 13.41 6.87 -8.44
CA LYS A 27 12.52 5.71 -8.32
C LYS A 27 11.65 5.86 -7.08
N SER A 28 10.34 5.66 -7.23
CA SER A 28 9.43 5.65 -6.09
C SER A 28 9.67 4.40 -5.25
N LEU A 29 9.46 4.50 -3.93
CA LEU A 29 9.58 3.33 -3.04
C LEU A 29 8.64 2.19 -3.48
N PHE A 30 7.47 2.55 -4.00
CA PHE A 30 6.51 1.61 -4.54
C PHE A 30 7.10 0.76 -5.67
N GLN A 31 7.75 1.40 -6.65
CA GLN A 31 8.39 0.69 -7.76
C GLN A 31 9.47 -0.26 -7.26
N VAL A 32 10.29 0.17 -6.30
CA VAL A 32 11.33 -0.69 -5.71
C VAL A 32 10.74 -1.91 -5.03
N ILE A 33 9.65 -1.74 -4.26
CA ILE A 33 8.96 -2.87 -3.61
C ILE A 33 8.37 -3.81 -4.66
N GLN A 34 7.73 -3.30 -5.70
CA GLN A 34 7.18 -4.12 -6.77
C GLN A 34 8.27 -4.93 -7.49
N GLU A 35 9.39 -4.30 -7.84
CA GLU A 35 10.56 -4.97 -8.44
C GLU A 35 11.07 -6.12 -7.54
N GLN A 36 11.16 -5.88 -6.23
CA GLN A 36 11.60 -6.91 -5.27
C GLN A 36 10.59 -8.04 -5.12
N VAL A 37 9.30 -7.72 -5.01
CA VAL A 37 8.23 -8.71 -4.85
C VAL A 37 8.11 -9.59 -6.09
N GLU A 38 8.22 -9.03 -7.29
CA GLU A 38 8.14 -9.78 -8.54
C GLU A 38 9.23 -10.85 -8.63
N SER A 39 10.42 -10.58 -8.09
CA SER A 39 11.51 -11.56 -8.03
C SER A 39 11.32 -12.67 -6.98
N LYS A 40 10.50 -12.43 -5.94
CA LYS A 40 10.34 -13.35 -4.79
C LYS A 40 9.06 -14.18 -4.86
N VAL A 41 8.01 -13.65 -5.47
CA VAL A 41 6.68 -14.25 -5.52
C VAL A 41 6.33 -14.57 -6.96
N THR A 42 6.15 -15.87 -7.24
CA THR A 42 5.71 -16.33 -8.56
C THR A 42 4.19 -16.29 -8.69
N ASN A 43 3.68 -16.34 -9.92
CA ASN A 43 2.23 -16.32 -10.18
C ASN A 43 1.54 -17.57 -9.62
N GLU A 44 2.22 -18.72 -9.64
CA GLU A 44 1.69 -19.97 -9.12
C GLU A 44 1.48 -19.91 -7.60
N ALA A 45 2.36 -19.21 -6.88
CA ALA A 45 2.22 -18.97 -5.45
C ALA A 45 0.99 -18.11 -5.12
N LEU A 46 0.65 -17.16 -6.01
CA LEU A 46 -0.55 -16.33 -5.88
C LEU A 46 -1.83 -17.14 -6.11
N GLU A 47 -1.85 -18.01 -7.11
CA GLU A 47 -2.98 -18.93 -7.35
C GLU A 47 -3.18 -19.93 -6.21
N ALA A 48 -2.09 -20.32 -5.54
CA ALA A 48 -2.14 -21.15 -4.33
C ALA A 48 -2.47 -20.36 -3.04
N ALA A 49 -2.58 -19.03 -3.09
CA ALA A 49 -2.84 -18.22 -1.90
C ALA A 49 -4.18 -18.54 -1.20
N PRO A 50 -5.31 -18.79 -1.91
CA PRO A 50 -6.60 -19.09 -1.28
C PRO A 50 -6.60 -20.42 -0.51
N SER A 51 -5.81 -21.40 -0.93
CA SER A 51 -5.70 -22.68 -0.23
C SER A 51 -4.83 -22.58 1.02
N ARG A 52 -3.77 -21.75 0.98
CA ARG A 52 -2.85 -21.51 2.10
C ARG A 52 -3.43 -20.56 3.16
N PHE A 53 -4.07 -19.48 2.72
CA PHE A 53 -4.54 -18.40 3.59
C PHE A 53 -6.05 -18.19 3.45
N ARG A 54 -6.82 -18.93 4.27
CA ARG A 54 -8.29 -18.79 4.34
C ARG A 54 -8.73 -17.45 4.93
N HIS A 55 -7.99 -16.94 5.91
CA HIS A 55 -8.27 -15.66 6.55
C HIS A 55 -7.56 -14.52 5.83
N CYS A 56 -8.32 -13.49 5.42
CA CYS A 56 -7.80 -12.33 4.69
C CYS A 56 -6.86 -12.73 3.53
N THR A 57 -7.41 -13.44 2.55
CA THR A 57 -6.65 -13.95 1.41
C THR A 57 -6.01 -12.80 0.61
N PRO A 58 -4.68 -12.81 0.40
CA PRO A 58 -4.00 -11.79 -0.38
C PRO A 58 -4.37 -11.91 -1.86
N ARG A 59 -4.74 -10.78 -2.49
CA ARG A 59 -5.11 -10.70 -3.92
C ARG A 59 -3.96 -10.23 -4.81
N THR A 60 -2.93 -9.63 -4.23
CA THR A 60 -1.77 -9.10 -4.95
C THR A 60 -0.50 -9.82 -4.49
N LYS A 61 0.51 -9.87 -5.36
CA LYS A 61 1.83 -10.45 -5.00
C LYS A 61 2.47 -9.74 -3.81
N GLU A 62 2.30 -8.41 -3.74
CA GLU A 62 2.82 -7.61 -2.63
C GLU A 62 2.15 -8.00 -1.31
N ALA A 63 0.82 -8.15 -1.30
CA ALA A 63 0.09 -8.60 -0.12
C ALA A 63 0.50 -10.03 0.28
N LEU A 64 0.74 -10.92 -0.69
CA LEU A 64 1.21 -12.28 -0.41
C LEU A 64 2.60 -12.26 0.23
N TYR A 65 3.52 -11.47 -0.30
CA TYR A 65 4.85 -11.33 0.27
C TYR A 65 4.83 -10.85 1.73
N TYR A 66 4.04 -9.81 2.02
CA TYR A 66 3.89 -9.35 3.41
C TYR A 66 3.25 -10.40 4.30
N ARG A 67 2.28 -11.16 3.78
CA ARG A 67 1.65 -12.24 4.54
C ARG A 67 2.63 -13.35 4.86
N GLU A 68 3.48 -13.75 3.91
CA GLU A 68 4.51 -14.78 4.15
C GLU A 68 5.55 -14.32 5.17
N VAL A 69 5.98 -13.05 5.10
CA VAL A 69 6.89 -12.48 6.11
C VAL A 69 6.21 -12.42 7.48
N PHE A 70 4.93 -12.06 7.54
CA PHE A 70 4.18 -12.03 8.79
C PHE A 70 4.08 -13.43 9.42
N GLU A 71 3.62 -14.43 8.66
CA GLU A 71 3.43 -15.80 9.14
C GLU A 71 4.76 -16.43 9.56
N LYS A 72 5.88 -16.09 8.90
CA LYS A 72 7.23 -16.52 9.32
C LYS A 72 7.60 -16.04 10.73
N ASN A 73 7.09 -14.89 11.18
CA ASN A 73 7.41 -14.32 12.49
C ASN A 73 6.31 -14.55 13.53
N TYR A 74 5.04 -14.67 13.09
CA TYR A 74 3.84 -14.71 13.93
C TYR A 74 2.85 -15.77 13.45
N GLU A 75 3.31 -17.02 13.44
CA GLU A 75 2.56 -18.18 12.95
C GLU A 75 1.14 -18.25 13.52
N GLY A 76 0.14 -18.18 12.65
CA GLY A 76 -1.28 -18.40 13.01
C GLY A 76 -1.96 -17.26 13.76
N GLN A 77 -1.26 -16.16 14.07
CA GLN A 77 -1.85 -15.03 14.82
C GLN A 77 -2.55 -13.99 13.91
N ALA A 78 -2.55 -14.21 12.59
CA ALA A 78 -3.14 -13.30 11.63
C ALA A 78 -4.61 -12.99 11.90
N SER A 79 -5.40 -13.98 12.36
CA SER A 79 -6.82 -13.76 12.70
C SER A 79 -7.02 -12.87 13.92
N SER A 80 -6.06 -12.85 14.85
CA SER A 80 -6.16 -12.04 16.08
C SER A 80 -5.71 -10.61 15.84
N PHE A 81 -4.63 -10.42 15.07
CA PHE A 81 -4.10 -9.08 14.79
C PHE A 81 -4.83 -8.36 13.65
N MET A 82 -5.24 -9.10 12.63
CA MET A 82 -5.79 -8.53 11.40
C MET A 82 -7.18 -9.12 11.13
N PRO A 83 -8.23 -8.69 11.85
CA PRO A 83 -9.57 -9.26 11.69
C PRO A 83 -10.16 -9.01 10.30
N TYR A 84 -9.84 -7.89 9.66
CA TYR A 84 -10.25 -7.57 8.29
C TYR A 84 -9.24 -6.62 7.63
N TYR A 85 -9.25 -6.58 6.30
CA TYR A 85 -8.51 -5.56 5.55
C TYR A 85 -9.26 -4.23 5.60
N TRP A 86 -8.56 -3.17 6.00
CA TRP A 86 -9.12 -1.82 5.95
C TRP A 86 -9.18 -1.34 4.49
N MET A 87 -10.40 -1.32 3.93
CA MET A 87 -10.68 -0.70 2.63
C MET A 87 -11.72 0.42 2.78
N PRO A 88 -11.59 1.51 2.02
CA PRO A 88 -12.60 2.56 1.97
C PRO A 88 -13.90 2.01 1.38
N LYS A 89 -15.03 2.20 2.06
CA LYS A 89 -16.34 1.72 1.58
C LYS A 89 -16.92 2.56 0.43
N TRP A 90 -16.40 3.77 0.24
CA TRP A 90 -16.92 4.75 -0.72
C TRP A 90 -16.28 4.65 -2.12
N ILE A 91 -15.28 3.79 -2.31
CA ILE A 91 -14.60 3.58 -3.60
C ILE A 91 -14.27 2.09 -3.76
N GLN A 92 -14.46 1.56 -4.96
CA GLN A 92 -14.03 0.21 -5.31
C GLN A 92 -12.52 0.22 -5.57
N VAL A 93 -11.73 -0.14 -4.55
CA VAL A 93 -10.27 -0.29 -4.65
C VAL A 93 -9.85 -1.59 -3.99
N ASP A 94 -9.05 -2.39 -4.70
CA ASP A 94 -8.56 -3.68 -4.22
C ASP A 94 -7.31 -3.59 -3.32
N ASP A 95 -6.74 -2.38 -3.20
CA ASP A 95 -5.50 -2.12 -2.47
C ASP A 95 -5.68 -1.03 -1.38
N PRO A 96 -5.25 -1.30 -0.13
CA PRO A 96 -5.44 -0.40 1.00
C PRO A 96 -4.46 0.79 1.02
N SER A 97 -3.46 0.86 0.13
CA SER A 97 -2.39 1.87 0.20
C SER A 97 -2.83 3.30 -0.18
N ALA A 98 -4.12 3.51 -0.46
CA ALA A 98 -4.73 4.75 -0.93
C ALA A 98 -4.17 5.29 -2.26
N ARG A 99 -3.15 4.65 -2.85
CA ARG A 99 -2.50 5.05 -4.11
C ARG A 99 -3.42 4.96 -5.32
N PHE A 100 -4.31 3.98 -5.32
CA PHE A 100 -5.22 3.72 -6.43
C PHE A 100 -6.55 4.48 -6.31
N ILE A 101 -6.71 5.31 -5.27
CA ILE A 101 -7.88 6.18 -5.14
C ILE A 101 -7.75 7.31 -6.16
N SER A 102 -8.65 7.30 -7.14
CA SER A 102 -8.69 8.25 -8.27
C SER A 102 -8.66 9.73 -7.84
N HIS A 103 -9.27 10.05 -6.69
CA HIS A 103 -9.40 11.40 -6.16
C HIS A 103 -8.07 12.04 -5.70
N TYR A 104 -6.99 11.25 -5.57
CA TYR A 104 -5.67 11.76 -5.19
C TYR A 104 -4.73 11.99 -6.38
N LYS A 105 -5.16 11.76 -7.63
CA LYS A 105 -4.37 12.14 -8.80
C LYS A 105 -4.24 13.66 -8.82
N ALA A 106 -3.03 14.17 -8.60
CA ALA A 106 -2.75 15.57 -8.81
C ALA A 106 -2.90 15.89 -10.31
N ASP A 107 -3.62 16.97 -10.63
CA ASP A 107 -3.69 17.48 -11.99
C ASP A 107 -2.26 17.66 -12.51
N THR A 108 -1.93 16.89 -13.53
CA THR A 108 -0.61 16.93 -14.16
C THR A 108 -0.66 18.06 -15.20
N THR A 109 -0.58 19.30 -14.73
CA THR A 109 -0.41 20.50 -15.57
C THR A 109 1.04 20.92 -15.59
#